data_AF-A0A3A8L0E6-F1
#
_entry.id   AF-A0A3A8L0E6-F1
#
_cell.length_a   1.000
_cell.length_b   1.000
_cell.length_c   1.000
_cell.angle_alpha   90.00
_cell.angle_beta   90.00
_cell.angle_gamma   90.00
#
_symmetry.space_group_name_H-M   'P 1'
#
loop_
_entity.id
_entity.type
_entity.pdbx_description
1 polymer ?
#
loop_
_entity_poly.entity_id
_entity_poly.type
_entity_poly.pdbx_seq_one_letter_code
_entity_poly.pdbx_strand_id
1 'polypeptide(L)'
;MEAPPPAPKADLAPRNTDGPESALGQLRTLETLESTYDAWAELKRDHAASLIQFREEQARLAQQGSFLLGAVRAAGMDTGSNTPGLQPQGAASDFLRDAEAKLARARDAVTQREAESEARYQAAFTEVRTTLLDRVRRYLASSQPHLTLLLRRVGAERSILHVARVGPDEAVLLCYLLTQRVPSRYGFLFDDSTEDLALAPAPLYPEESIPADAVRPDAQGLLRVIDASVDVLPLKGFVPLRVPRPGGGEDFFRLLQRGAVMEVEIADGPDFRSILTREEAERFAGHLLRLKLEGRLGLDIETG
;
A
#
# COMPACT_ATOMS: atom_id res chain seq x y z
N MET A 1 -9.72 -53.56 28.04
CA MET A 1 -10.32 -52.24 27.72
C MET A 1 -9.41 -51.22 28.39
N GLU A 2 -8.38 -50.81 27.66
CA GLU A 2 -7.24 -50.06 28.19
C GLU A 2 -7.36 -48.62 27.68
N ALA A 3 -7.29 -47.65 28.59
CA ALA A 3 -7.49 -46.24 28.27
C ALA A 3 -6.31 -45.70 27.43
N PRO A 4 -6.55 -44.83 26.43
CA PRO A 4 -5.47 -44.28 25.63
C PRO A 4 -4.63 -43.28 26.45
N PRO A 5 -3.31 -43.19 26.19
CA PRO A 5 -2.43 -42.28 26.90
C PRO A 5 -2.73 -40.81 26.53
N PRO A 6 -2.46 -39.85 27.44
CA PRO A 6 -2.67 -38.44 27.18
C PRO A 6 -1.70 -37.92 26.12
N ALA A 7 -2.24 -37.12 25.19
CA ALA A 7 -1.47 -36.45 24.14
C ALA A 7 -0.40 -35.51 24.74
N PRO A 8 0.77 -35.37 24.08
CA PRO A 8 1.81 -34.46 24.55
C PRO A 8 1.33 -33.01 24.45
N LYS A 9 1.56 -32.26 25.52
CA LYS A 9 1.34 -30.81 25.57
C LYS A 9 2.22 -30.17 24.49
N ALA A 10 1.57 -29.52 23.51
CA ALA A 10 2.26 -28.67 22.57
C ALA A 10 2.91 -27.52 23.35
N ASP A 11 4.24 -27.50 23.39
CA ASP A 11 5.03 -26.35 23.75
C ASP A 11 4.67 -25.21 22.79
N LEU A 12 3.84 -24.29 23.26
CA LEU A 12 3.66 -22.97 22.65
C LEU A 12 4.94 -22.17 22.93
N ALA A 13 6.00 -22.45 22.17
CA ALA A 13 7.09 -21.51 22.03
C ALA A 13 6.50 -20.16 21.56
N PRO A 14 6.92 -19.03 22.13
CA PRO A 14 6.51 -17.73 21.63
C PRO A 14 6.91 -17.67 20.15
N ARG A 15 5.93 -17.44 19.26
CA ARG A 15 6.23 -17.07 17.87
C ARG A 15 7.17 -15.88 17.95
N ASN A 16 8.40 -16.06 17.48
CA ASN A 16 9.29 -14.94 17.23
C ASN A 16 8.47 -13.92 16.44
N THR A 17 8.43 -12.69 16.94
CA THR A 17 8.01 -11.54 16.14
C THR A 17 9.07 -11.39 15.07
N ASP A 18 8.92 -12.16 14.01
CA ASP A 18 9.77 -12.16 12.84
C ASP A 18 9.66 -10.76 12.24
N GLY A 19 10.66 -9.92 12.55
CA GLY A 19 10.69 -8.53 12.14
C GLY A 19 10.94 -8.39 10.63
N PRO A 20 11.37 -7.20 10.17
CA PRO A 20 11.60 -6.95 8.74
C PRO A 20 12.56 -7.95 8.07
N GLU A 21 13.42 -8.62 8.84
CA GLU A 21 14.38 -9.60 8.34
C GLU A 21 13.75 -10.86 7.73
N SER A 22 12.57 -11.30 8.19
CA SER A 22 11.91 -12.48 7.63
C SER A 22 11.39 -12.20 6.22
N ALA A 23 10.66 -11.09 6.04
CA ALA A 23 10.19 -10.64 4.74
C ALA A 23 11.35 -10.40 3.76
N LEU A 24 12.46 -9.80 4.22
CA LEU A 24 13.65 -9.61 3.41
C LEU A 24 14.37 -10.94 3.08
N GLY A 25 14.33 -11.92 3.98
CA GLY A 25 14.85 -13.26 3.74
C GLY A 25 14.10 -13.97 2.61
N GLN A 26 12.76 -13.89 2.62
CA GLN A 26 11.91 -14.43 1.55
C GLN A 26 12.18 -13.71 0.22
N LEU A 27 12.24 -12.38 0.24
CA LEU A 27 12.55 -11.54 -0.93
C LEU A 27 13.84 -11.98 -1.62
N ARG A 28 14.88 -12.30 -0.85
CA ARG A 28 16.19 -12.70 -1.39
C ARG A 28 16.22 -14.14 -1.93
N THR A 29 15.28 -14.99 -1.51
CA THR A 29 15.24 -16.40 -1.88
C THR A 29 14.44 -16.64 -3.16
N LEU A 30 13.34 -15.90 -3.36
CA LEU A 30 12.44 -16.05 -4.51
C LEU A 30 12.59 -14.87 -5.46
N GLU A 31 12.71 -15.11 -6.77
CA GLU A 31 12.96 -14.09 -7.80
C GLU A 31 11.72 -13.66 -8.61
N THR A 32 10.52 -14.06 -8.19
CA THR A 32 9.27 -13.69 -8.88
C THR A 32 8.77 -12.30 -8.46
N LEU A 33 7.92 -11.67 -9.28
CA LEU A 33 7.25 -10.42 -8.90
C LEU A 33 6.24 -10.67 -7.78
N GLU A 34 5.44 -11.73 -7.89
CA GLU A 34 4.48 -12.17 -6.87
C GLU A 34 5.13 -12.27 -5.49
N SER A 35 6.23 -13.03 -5.37
CA SER A 35 6.96 -13.18 -4.10
C SER A 35 7.50 -11.86 -3.53
N THR A 36 7.88 -10.90 -4.40
CA THR A 36 8.30 -9.58 -3.92
C THR A 36 7.13 -8.81 -3.31
N TYR A 37 5.96 -8.88 -3.96
CA TYR A 37 4.75 -8.26 -3.45
C TYR A 37 4.23 -8.93 -2.19
N ASP A 38 4.35 -10.25 -2.06
CA ASP A 38 4.00 -10.97 -0.83
C ASP A 38 4.88 -10.54 0.33
N ALA A 39 6.20 -10.48 0.12
CA ALA A 39 7.15 -9.97 1.11
C ALA A 39 6.83 -8.51 1.48
N TRP A 40 6.44 -7.68 0.50
CA TRP A 40 6.01 -6.30 0.77
C TRP A 40 4.73 -6.25 1.60
N ALA A 41 3.73 -7.07 1.27
CA ALA A 41 2.47 -7.13 1.99
C ALA A 41 2.66 -7.65 3.43
N GLU A 42 3.57 -8.61 3.64
CA GLU A 42 4.00 -9.07 4.96
C GLU A 42 4.65 -7.93 5.75
N LEU A 43 5.61 -7.24 5.16
CA LEU A 43 6.27 -6.09 5.79
C LEU A 43 5.27 -4.98 6.19
N LYS A 44 4.27 -4.68 5.35
CA LYS A 44 3.17 -3.75 5.68
C LYS A 44 2.37 -4.21 6.90
N ARG A 45 2.03 -5.51 6.96
CA ARG A 45 1.29 -6.09 8.10
C ARG A 45 2.10 -6.04 9.39
N ASP A 46 3.38 -6.38 9.34
CA ASP A 46 4.26 -6.39 10.51
C ASP A 46 4.52 -4.98 11.04
N HIS A 47 4.70 -4.02 10.14
CA HIS A 47 4.81 -2.59 10.51
C HIS A 47 3.54 -2.10 11.22
N ALA A 48 2.36 -2.39 10.66
CA ALA A 48 1.09 -2.03 11.28
C ALA A 48 0.92 -2.66 12.67
N ALA A 49 1.28 -3.94 12.82
CA ALA A 49 1.26 -4.62 14.11
C ALA A 49 2.24 -3.99 15.12
N SER A 50 3.45 -3.62 14.69
CA SER A 50 4.44 -2.94 15.52
C SER A 50 3.92 -1.59 16.03
N LEU A 51 3.25 -0.81 15.19
CA LEU A 51 2.66 0.47 15.59
C LEU A 51 1.55 0.29 16.65
N ILE A 52 0.73 -0.75 16.53
CA ILE A 52 -0.29 -1.09 17.53
C ILE A 52 0.39 -1.43 18.86
N GLN A 53 1.42 -2.28 18.85
CA GLN A 53 2.16 -2.67 20.05
C GLN A 53 2.77 -1.47 20.78
N PHE A 54 3.40 -0.54 20.06
CA PHE A 54 3.95 0.68 20.68
C PHE A 54 2.86 1.57 21.28
N ARG A 55 1.72 1.75 20.60
CA ARG A 55 0.59 2.50 21.15
C ARG A 55 0.05 1.86 22.44
N GLU A 56 -0.07 0.54 22.47
CA GLU A 56 -0.50 -0.19 23.66
C GLU A 56 0.53 -0.10 24.80
N GLU A 57 1.82 -0.16 24.50
CA GLU A 57 2.89 0.00 25.49
C GLU A 57 2.89 1.41 26.09
N GLN A 58 2.74 2.45 25.25
CA GLN A 58 2.61 3.83 25.71
C GLN A 58 1.38 4.04 26.57
N ALA A 59 0.22 3.50 26.16
CA ALA A 59 -1.02 3.59 26.94
C ALA A 59 -0.88 2.90 28.30
N ARG A 60 -0.26 1.71 28.34
CA ARG A 60 0.02 0.96 29.56
C ARG A 60 0.95 1.73 30.50
N LEU A 61 2.03 2.31 29.99
CA LEU A 61 2.95 3.14 30.77
C LEU A 61 2.27 4.41 31.29
N ALA A 62 1.38 5.02 30.50
CA ALA A 62 0.61 6.17 30.93
C ALA A 62 -0.33 5.81 32.09
N GLN A 63 -1.04 4.68 32.00
CA GLN A 63 -1.94 4.20 33.05
C GLN A 63 -1.18 3.83 34.32
N GLN A 64 -0.09 3.07 34.22
CA GLN A 64 0.74 2.70 35.36
C GLN A 64 1.37 3.93 36.03
N GLY A 65 1.88 4.87 35.22
CA GLY A 65 2.43 6.12 35.72
C GLY A 65 1.38 6.98 36.44
N SER A 66 0.18 7.11 35.87
CA SER A 66 -0.94 7.83 36.50
C SER A 66 -1.36 7.18 37.82
N PHE A 67 -1.48 5.86 37.85
CA PHE A 67 -1.82 5.12 39.07
C PHE A 67 -0.75 5.28 40.15
N LEU A 68 0.54 5.11 39.82
CA LEU A 68 1.63 5.24 40.79
C LEU A 68 1.72 6.66 41.35
N LEU A 69 1.66 7.69 40.50
CA LEU A 69 1.69 9.08 40.95
C LEU A 69 0.44 9.43 41.77
N GLY A 70 -0.74 8.92 41.37
CA GLY A 70 -1.98 9.06 42.12
C GLY A 70 -1.92 8.37 43.48
N ALA A 71 -1.37 7.16 43.55
CA ALA A 71 -1.20 6.40 44.78
C ALA A 71 -0.22 7.09 45.74
N VAL A 72 0.89 7.64 45.25
CA VAL A 72 1.84 8.38 46.11
C VAL A 72 1.25 9.70 46.60
N ARG A 73 0.47 10.41 45.77
CA ARG A 73 -0.25 11.62 46.20
C ARG A 73 -1.35 11.29 47.23
N ALA A 74 -2.13 10.23 47.00
CA ALA A 74 -3.21 9.79 47.88
C ALA A 74 -2.69 9.15 49.20
N ALA A 75 -1.50 8.55 49.17
CA ALA A 75 -0.79 8.09 50.36
C ALA A 75 -0.38 9.25 51.29
N GLY A 76 -0.62 10.50 50.87
CA GLY A 76 -0.74 11.60 51.80
C GLY A 76 0.59 11.99 52.42
N MET A 77 1.35 12.76 51.66
CA MET A 77 1.94 13.99 52.24
C MET A 77 0.86 15.09 52.29
N ASP A 78 -0.32 14.77 52.82
CA ASP A 78 -1.29 15.80 53.19
C ASP A 78 -0.71 16.52 54.41
N THR A 79 -0.24 17.74 54.20
CA THR A 79 0.36 18.66 55.17
C THR A 79 -0.61 19.16 56.26
N GLY A 80 -1.60 18.34 56.64
CA GLY A 80 -2.70 18.71 57.55
C GLY A 80 -2.67 18.06 58.94
N SER A 81 -1.78 17.10 59.21
CA SER A 81 -1.73 16.42 60.51
C SER A 81 -0.63 17.01 61.40
N ASN A 82 -1.04 17.88 62.32
CA ASN A 82 -0.23 18.51 63.37
C ASN A 82 0.12 17.51 64.51
N THR A 83 0.62 16.31 64.18
CA THR A 83 1.14 15.36 65.17
C THR A 83 2.66 15.27 65.06
N PRO A 84 3.41 15.55 66.14
CA PRO A 84 4.86 15.43 66.16
C PRO A 84 5.23 13.94 66.28
N GLY A 85 5.28 13.27 65.14
CA GLY A 85 5.79 11.91 64.99
C GLY A 85 6.90 11.90 63.93
N LEU A 86 8.02 11.25 64.25
CA LEU A 86 9.23 11.13 63.43
C LEU A 86 8.96 10.57 62.02
N GLN A 87 8.59 11.41 61.07
CA GLN A 87 8.72 11.12 59.64
C GLN A 87 9.58 12.19 58.96
N PRO A 88 10.58 11.80 58.15
CA PRO A 88 11.43 12.76 57.46
C PRO A 88 10.58 13.53 56.44
N GLN A 89 10.40 14.83 56.67
CA GLN A 89 9.58 15.78 55.90
C GLN A 89 10.03 16.02 54.44
N GLY A 90 10.77 15.09 53.82
CA GLY A 90 11.19 15.14 52.41
C GLY A 90 11.23 13.78 51.70
N ALA A 91 11.03 12.67 52.41
CA ALA A 91 11.18 11.33 51.81
C ALA A 91 10.14 11.03 50.73
N ALA A 92 8.91 11.49 50.89
CA ALA A 92 7.85 11.26 49.89
C ALA A 92 7.91 12.25 48.71
N SER A 93 8.51 13.44 48.85
CA SER A 93 8.76 14.35 47.73
C SER A 93 9.94 13.87 46.89
N ASP A 94 10.94 13.29 47.56
CA ASP A 94 12.07 12.64 46.90
C ASP A 94 11.62 11.37 46.16
N PHE A 95 10.73 10.58 46.77
CA PHE A 95 10.12 9.42 46.12
C PHE A 95 9.26 9.80 44.90
N LEU A 96 8.44 10.86 45.01
CA LEU A 96 7.68 11.39 43.87
C LEU A 96 8.59 11.81 42.73
N ARG A 97 9.64 12.57 43.03
CA ARG A 97 10.64 13.03 42.06
C ARG A 97 11.37 11.86 41.39
N ASP A 98 11.74 10.83 42.16
CA ASP A 98 12.36 9.62 41.63
C ASP A 98 11.40 8.80 40.76
N ALA A 99 10.12 8.71 41.15
CA ALA A 99 9.09 8.02 40.38
C ALA A 99 8.80 8.76 39.06
N GLU A 100 8.71 10.08 39.07
CA GLU A 100 8.56 10.93 37.88
C GLU A 100 9.78 10.79 36.96
N ALA A 101 11.00 10.82 37.51
CA ALA A 101 12.22 10.64 36.74
C ALA A 101 12.31 9.23 36.10
N LYS A 102 11.91 8.18 36.82
CA LYS A 102 11.86 6.82 36.28
C LYS A 102 10.81 6.68 35.19
N LEU A 103 9.63 7.28 35.37
CA LEU A 103 8.57 7.28 34.36
C LEU A 103 9.00 8.04 33.09
N ALA A 104 9.67 9.18 33.25
CA ALA A 104 10.24 9.94 32.13
C ALA A 104 11.25 9.09 31.34
N ARG A 105 12.23 8.48 32.02
CA ARG A 105 13.20 7.58 31.38
C ARG A 105 12.54 6.39 30.67
N ALA A 106 11.49 5.81 31.26
CA ALA A 106 10.76 4.70 30.65
C ALA A 106 10.02 5.13 29.38
N ARG A 107 9.43 6.33 29.37
CA ARG A 107 8.80 6.93 28.17
C ARG A 107 9.83 7.18 27.09
N ASP A 108 10.96 7.80 27.45
CA ASP A 108 12.04 8.09 26.50
C ASP A 108 12.58 6.80 25.86
N ALA A 109 12.72 5.73 26.64
CA ALA A 109 13.17 4.43 26.14
C ALA A 109 12.15 3.75 25.19
N VAL A 110 10.84 3.97 25.36
CA VAL A 110 9.82 3.50 24.40
C VAL A 110 9.90 4.32 23.12
N THR A 111 9.94 5.65 23.22
CA THR A 111 10.05 6.55 22.06
C THR A 111 11.29 6.25 21.23
N GLN A 112 12.43 5.98 21.89
CA GLN A 112 13.65 5.59 21.19
C GLN A 112 13.49 4.26 20.45
N ARG A 113 12.92 3.23 21.09
CA ARG A 113 12.67 1.93 20.45
C ARG A 113 11.68 2.03 19.29
N GLU A 114 10.66 2.88 19.40
CA GLU A 114 9.72 3.17 18.32
C GLU A 114 10.43 3.79 17.12
N ALA A 115 11.27 4.82 17.34
CA ALA A 115 12.06 5.46 16.29
C ALA A 115 13.05 4.49 15.61
N GLU A 116 13.73 3.65 16.39
CA GLU A 116 14.64 2.62 15.87
C GLU A 116 13.89 1.51 15.09
N SER A 117 12.67 1.16 15.52
CA SER A 117 11.81 0.24 14.78
C SER A 117 11.37 0.85 13.45
N GLU A 118 10.89 2.10 13.48
CA GLU A 118 10.45 2.84 12.30
C GLU A 118 11.57 2.96 11.26
N ALA A 119 12.78 3.33 11.69
CA ALA A 119 13.93 3.42 10.81
C ALA A 119 14.24 2.08 10.11
N ARG A 120 14.12 0.95 10.82
CA ARG A 120 14.30 -0.39 10.25
C ARG A 120 13.24 -0.74 9.22
N TYR A 121 11.97 -0.44 9.50
CA TYR A 121 10.88 -0.66 8.53
C TYR A 121 11.04 0.22 7.29
N GLN A 122 11.42 1.51 7.45
CA GLN A 122 11.65 2.40 6.31
C GLN A 122 12.81 1.93 5.41
N ALA A 123 13.89 1.41 6.02
CA ALA A 123 14.98 0.78 5.27
C ALA A 123 14.50 -0.46 4.50
N ALA A 124 13.74 -1.35 5.16
CA ALA A 124 13.20 -2.55 4.53
C ALA A 124 12.22 -2.23 3.39
N PHE A 125 11.33 -1.24 3.56
CA PHE A 125 10.44 -0.79 2.49
C PHE A 125 11.21 -0.26 1.29
N THR A 126 12.31 0.45 1.53
CA THR A 126 13.18 0.94 0.47
C THR A 126 13.84 -0.23 -0.27
N GLU A 127 14.40 -1.21 0.44
CA GLU A 127 15.00 -2.41 -0.15
C GLU A 127 14.01 -3.19 -1.01
N VAL A 128 12.79 -3.43 -0.52
CA VAL A 128 11.73 -4.11 -1.25
C VAL A 128 11.36 -3.35 -2.53
N ARG A 129 11.16 -2.03 -2.46
CA ARG A 129 10.82 -1.20 -3.62
C ARG A 129 11.92 -1.20 -4.67
N THR A 130 13.18 -1.01 -4.27
CA THR A 130 14.32 -1.05 -5.20
C THR A 130 14.43 -2.41 -5.87
N THR A 131 14.29 -3.49 -5.10
CA THR A 131 14.32 -4.86 -5.61
C THR A 131 13.19 -5.13 -6.60
N LEU A 132 11.98 -4.64 -6.30
CA LEU A 132 10.81 -4.77 -7.18
C LEU A 132 11.05 -4.03 -8.51
N LEU A 133 11.49 -2.78 -8.46
CA LEU A 133 11.77 -1.99 -9.65
C LEU A 133 12.84 -2.65 -10.52
N ASP A 134 13.92 -3.15 -9.91
CA ASP A 134 14.99 -3.83 -10.64
C ASP A 134 14.52 -5.14 -11.26
N ARG A 135 13.65 -5.90 -10.58
CA ARG A 135 13.00 -7.08 -11.18
C ARG A 135 12.14 -6.66 -12.35
N VAL A 136 11.19 -5.74 -12.19
CA VAL A 136 10.30 -5.28 -13.26
C VAL A 136 11.09 -4.83 -14.50
N ARG A 137 12.18 -4.07 -14.31
CA ARG A 137 13.07 -3.66 -15.40
C ARG A 137 13.73 -4.86 -16.10
N ARG A 138 14.21 -5.85 -15.35
CA ARG A 138 14.78 -7.10 -15.91
C ARG A 138 13.73 -7.91 -16.68
N TYR A 139 12.53 -8.06 -16.13
CA TYR A 139 11.41 -8.75 -16.79
C TYR A 139 11.00 -8.05 -18.09
N LEU A 140 10.90 -6.71 -18.10
CA LEU A 140 10.61 -5.95 -19.32
C LEU A 140 11.71 -6.06 -20.39
N ALA A 141 12.96 -6.23 -19.97
CA ALA A 141 14.07 -6.43 -20.90
C ALA A 141 14.08 -7.82 -21.55
N SER A 142 13.49 -8.83 -20.89
CA SER A 142 13.42 -10.21 -21.39
C SER A 142 12.08 -10.57 -22.04
N SER A 143 10.98 -9.93 -21.62
CA SER A 143 9.63 -10.20 -22.08
C SER A 143 8.83 -8.91 -22.22
N GLN A 144 8.17 -8.74 -23.36
CA GLN A 144 7.28 -7.62 -23.61
C GLN A 144 5.86 -7.99 -23.17
N PRO A 145 5.14 -7.13 -22.43
CA PRO A 145 3.72 -7.36 -22.18
C PRO A 145 2.97 -7.39 -23.51
N HIS A 146 2.04 -8.32 -23.69
CA HIS A 146 1.26 -8.47 -24.92
C HIS A 146 -0.18 -8.02 -24.71
N LEU A 147 -0.68 -7.17 -25.61
CA LEU A 147 -2.06 -6.68 -25.60
C LEU A 147 -2.80 -7.12 -26.86
N THR A 148 -4.07 -7.46 -26.71
CA THR A 148 -4.99 -7.59 -27.84
C THR A 148 -6.02 -6.49 -27.77
N LEU A 149 -5.99 -5.57 -28.73
CA LEU A 149 -6.92 -4.45 -28.83
C LEU A 149 -8.09 -4.84 -29.73
N LEU A 150 -9.30 -4.80 -29.17
CA LEU A 150 -10.55 -5.06 -29.86
C LEU A 150 -11.29 -3.74 -30.11
N LEU A 151 -11.59 -3.47 -31.38
CA LEU A 151 -12.37 -2.29 -31.78
C LEU A 151 -13.84 -2.67 -32.00
N ARG A 152 -14.75 -2.01 -31.27
CA ARG A 152 -16.19 -2.08 -31.52
C ARG A 152 -16.72 -0.73 -31.99
N ARG A 153 -17.26 -0.66 -33.21
CA ARG A 153 -17.87 0.58 -33.73
C ARG A 153 -19.25 0.83 -33.13
N VAL A 154 -19.54 2.09 -32.84
CA VAL A 154 -20.84 2.59 -32.37
C VAL A 154 -21.29 3.69 -33.33
N GLY A 155 -21.89 3.28 -34.46
CA GLY A 155 -22.19 4.18 -35.56
C GLY A 155 -20.95 4.54 -36.40
N ALA A 156 -21.00 5.66 -37.12
CA ALA A 156 -19.97 6.05 -38.09
C ALA A 156 -18.74 6.75 -37.46
N GLU A 157 -18.94 7.50 -36.36
CA GLU A 157 -17.93 8.41 -35.82
C GLU A 157 -17.49 8.08 -34.39
N ARG A 158 -18.07 7.04 -33.78
CA ARG A 158 -17.78 6.65 -32.40
C ARG A 158 -17.41 5.19 -32.29
N SER A 159 -16.64 4.87 -31.27
CA SER A 159 -16.19 3.51 -30.99
C SER A 159 -15.99 3.29 -29.51
N ILE A 160 -16.07 2.03 -29.11
CA ILE A 160 -15.62 1.53 -27.81
C ILE A 160 -14.41 0.65 -28.08
N LEU A 161 -13.34 0.86 -27.32
CA LEU A 161 -12.14 0.04 -27.37
C LEU A 161 -12.09 -0.86 -26.14
N HIS A 162 -11.80 -2.14 -26.37
CA HIS A 162 -11.49 -3.08 -25.31
C HIS A 162 -10.09 -3.61 -25.49
N VAL A 163 -9.42 -3.92 -24.40
CA VAL A 163 -8.16 -4.65 -24.38
C VAL A 163 -8.42 -5.99 -23.69
N ALA A 164 -7.93 -7.09 -24.26
CA ALA A 164 -8.01 -8.39 -23.59
C ALA A 164 -7.36 -8.32 -22.21
N ARG A 165 -7.95 -9.02 -21.22
CA ARG A 165 -7.37 -9.10 -19.87
C ARG A 165 -5.99 -9.75 -19.96
N VAL A 166 -5.01 -9.12 -19.31
CA VAL A 166 -3.63 -9.63 -19.20
C VAL A 166 -3.46 -10.50 -17.96
N GLY A 167 -2.33 -11.20 -17.84
CA GLY A 167 -1.97 -11.91 -16.61
C GLY A 167 -1.51 -10.96 -15.46
N PRO A 168 -1.38 -11.46 -14.22
CA PRO A 168 -0.94 -10.65 -13.07
C PRO A 168 0.44 -10.00 -13.23
N ASP A 169 1.45 -10.76 -13.67
CA ASP A 169 2.78 -10.21 -13.97
C ASP A 169 2.71 -9.14 -15.06
N GLU A 170 2.05 -9.45 -16.18
CA GLU A 170 1.87 -8.53 -17.30
C GLU A 170 1.17 -7.24 -16.88
N ALA A 171 0.21 -7.29 -15.96
CA ALA A 171 -0.44 -6.11 -15.41
C ALA A 171 0.56 -5.17 -14.72
N VAL A 172 1.47 -5.72 -13.91
CA VAL A 172 2.55 -4.96 -13.25
C VAL A 172 3.51 -4.38 -14.28
N LEU A 173 3.94 -5.19 -15.25
CA LEU A 173 4.84 -4.77 -16.32
C LEU A 173 4.23 -3.65 -17.17
N LEU A 174 2.93 -3.77 -17.50
CA LEU A 174 2.19 -2.77 -18.27
C LEU A 174 2.06 -1.46 -17.48
N CYS A 175 1.73 -1.52 -16.19
CA CYS A 175 1.67 -0.34 -15.34
C CYS A 175 3.02 0.39 -15.32
N TYR A 176 4.12 -0.34 -15.13
CA TYR A 176 5.46 0.24 -15.15
C TYR A 176 5.85 0.78 -16.53
N LEU A 177 5.56 0.05 -17.60
CA LEU A 177 5.86 0.48 -18.96
C LEU A 177 5.24 1.85 -19.28
N LEU A 178 3.99 2.03 -18.85
CA LEU A 178 3.17 3.21 -19.16
C LEU A 178 3.37 4.38 -18.20
N THR A 179 3.79 4.12 -16.96
CA THR A 179 3.89 5.16 -15.91
C THR A 179 5.27 5.36 -15.30
N GLN A 180 6.20 4.43 -15.57
CA GLN A 180 7.50 4.28 -14.90
C GLN A 180 7.39 4.02 -13.38
N ARG A 181 6.23 3.56 -12.92
CA ARG A 181 5.91 3.29 -11.52
C ARG A 181 5.25 1.93 -11.38
N VAL A 182 5.39 1.31 -10.22
CA VAL A 182 4.77 0.00 -9.94
C VAL A 182 3.45 0.20 -9.18
N PRO A 183 2.45 -0.68 -9.36
CA PRO A 183 1.26 -0.64 -8.52
C PRO A 183 1.63 -1.02 -7.07
N SER A 184 0.88 -0.53 -6.09
CA SER A 184 1.08 -0.84 -4.67
C SER A 184 0.72 -2.27 -4.28
N ARG A 185 0.01 -2.99 -5.16
CA ARG A 185 -0.41 -4.38 -5.01
C ARG A 185 -0.22 -5.16 -6.30
N TYR A 186 0.11 -6.45 -6.18
CA TYR A 186 0.29 -7.36 -7.31
C TYR A 186 -1.02 -7.56 -8.10
N GLY A 187 -2.10 -7.91 -7.40
CA GLY A 187 -3.42 -8.14 -7.99
C GLY A 187 -4.24 -6.88 -8.27
N PHE A 188 -3.62 -5.71 -8.48
CA PHE A 188 -4.37 -4.45 -8.57
C PHE A 188 -5.43 -4.42 -9.70
N LEU A 189 -5.27 -5.19 -10.78
CA LEU A 189 -6.28 -5.36 -11.86
C LEU A 189 -7.27 -6.52 -11.63
N PHE A 190 -7.10 -7.31 -10.58
CA PHE A 190 -7.88 -8.53 -10.31
C PHE A 190 -8.58 -8.46 -8.96
N ASP A 191 -8.91 -7.25 -8.53
CA ASP A 191 -9.62 -7.05 -7.28
C ASP A 191 -11.12 -7.25 -7.50
N ASP A 192 -11.73 -8.22 -6.81
CA ASP A 192 -13.14 -8.61 -7.01
C ASP A 192 -14.13 -7.46 -6.83
N SER A 193 -13.77 -6.43 -6.04
CA SER A 193 -14.63 -5.24 -5.90
C SER A 193 -14.74 -4.42 -7.19
N THR A 194 -13.90 -4.70 -8.19
CA THR A 194 -13.90 -4.08 -9.51
C THR A 194 -14.85 -4.75 -10.51
N GLU A 195 -15.39 -5.93 -10.15
CA GLU A 195 -16.25 -6.72 -11.03
C GLU A 195 -17.75 -6.35 -10.92
N ASP A 196 -18.15 -5.56 -9.91
CA ASP A 196 -19.51 -5.04 -9.79
C ASP A 196 -19.76 -3.87 -10.76
N LEU A 197 -20.52 -4.13 -11.82
CA LEU A 197 -20.91 -3.13 -12.81
C LEU A 197 -21.86 -2.06 -12.25
N ALA A 198 -22.55 -2.32 -11.14
CA ALA A 198 -23.48 -1.36 -10.52
C ALA A 198 -22.76 -0.34 -9.62
N LEU A 199 -21.58 -0.68 -9.10
CA LEU A 199 -20.79 0.14 -8.19
C LEU A 199 -19.33 0.07 -8.62
N ALA A 200 -18.92 0.99 -9.51
CA ALA A 200 -17.51 1.09 -9.87
C ALA A 200 -16.66 1.17 -8.58
N PRO A 201 -15.63 0.33 -8.42
CA PRO A 201 -14.75 0.32 -7.25
C PRO A 201 -14.14 1.71 -7.02
N ALA A 202 -13.74 2.01 -5.79
CA ALA A 202 -12.90 3.17 -5.56
C ALA A 202 -11.58 2.97 -6.33
N PRO A 203 -11.17 3.92 -7.20
CA PRO A 203 -9.97 3.77 -8.03
C PRO A 203 -8.67 3.74 -7.23
N LEU A 204 -8.69 4.14 -5.95
CA LEU A 204 -7.52 4.09 -5.08
C LEU A 204 -7.73 3.15 -3.89
N TYR A 205 -6.68 2.44 -3.49
CA TYR A 205 -6.70 1.62 -2.28
C TYR A 205 -6.70 2.49 -1.01
N PRO A 206 -7.75 2.47 -0.17
CA PRO A 206 -7.79 3.25 1.07
C PRO A 206 -6.66 2.86 2.04
N GLU A 207 -6.25 1.59 2.02
CA GLU A 207 -5.20 1.07 2.91
C GLU A 207 -3.80 1.60 2.56
N GLU A 208 -3.63 2.29 1.43
CA GLU A 208 -2.38 2.93 1.03
C GLU A 208 -2.30 4.39 1.52
N SER A 209 -2.82 4.65 2.72
CA SER A 209 -2.86 5.98 3.36
C SER A 209 -3.65 7.04 2.57
N ILE A 210 -4.67 6.61 1.83
CA ILE A 210 -5.55 7.52 1.08
C ILE A 210 -6.70 7.95 1.99
N PRO A 211 -6.92 9.27 2.20
CA PRO A 211 -8.08 9.76 2.96
C PRO A 211 -9.40 9.23 2.40
N ALA A 212 -10.37 8.95 3.26
CA ALA A 212 -11.63 8.31 2.87
C ALA A 212 -12.44 9.12 1.84
N ASP A 213 -12.33 10.44 1.84
CA ASP A 213 -12.92 11.36 0.87
C ASP A 213 -12.12 11.47 -0.43
N ALA A 214 -10.87 11.01 -0.44
CA ALA A 214 -9.96 11.05 -1.59
C ALA A 214 -9.82 9.71 -2.32
N VAL A 215 -10.49 8.63 -1.89
CA VAL A 215 -10.43 7.30 -2.55
C VAL A 215 -11.12 7.26 -3.91
N ARG A 216 -12.02 8.22 -4.18
CA ARG A 216 -12.75 8.42 -5.43
C ARG A 216 -12.51 9.83 -5.99
N PRO A 217 -11.27 10.15 -6.39
CA PRO A 217 -11.01 11.42 -7.03
C PRO A 217 -11.69 11.47 -8.40
N ASP A 218 -12.01 12.69 -8.84
CA ASP A 218 -12.34 12.97 -10.24
C ASP A 218 -11.12 12.72 -11.15
N ALA A 219 -11.30 12.79 -12.47
CA ALA A 219 -10.23 12.49 -13.42
C ALA A 219 -8.97 13.35 -13.21
N GLN A 220 -9.14 14.63 -12.89
CA GLN A 220 -8.04 15.55 -12.61
C GLN A 220 -7.36 15.27 -11.26
N GLY A 221 -8.12 14.94 -10.23
CA GLY A 221 -7.62 14.49 -8.93
C GLY A 221 -6.82 13.21 -9.07
N LEU A 222 -7.30 12.25 -9.87
CA LEU A 222 -6.58 11.01 -10.13
C LEU A 222 -5.24 11.27 -10.83
N LEU A 223 -5.24 12.16 -11.83
CA LEU A 223 -4.03 12.56 -12.53
C LEU A 223 -3.01 13.20 -11.57
N ARG A 224 -3.47 14.07 -10.66
CA ARG A 224 -2.61 14.67 -9.62
C ARG A 224 -2.01 13.64 -8.68
N VAL A 225 -2.77 12.61 -8.29
CA VAL A 225 -2.24 11.50 -7.47
C VAL A 225 -1.14 10.76 -8.22
N ILE A 226 -1.35 10.47 -9.51
CA ILE A 226 -0.35 9.80 -10.35
C ILE A 226 0.91 10.67 -10.49
N ASP A 227 0.77 11.98 -10.72
CA ASP A 227 1.90 12.91 -10.85
C ASP A 227 2.68 13.08 -9.55
N ALA A 228 2.00 13.14 -8.41
CA ALA A 228 2.62 13.26 -7.10
C ALA A 228 3.33 11.96 -6.65
N SER A 229 2.98 10.82 -7.25
CA SER A 229 3.59 9.55 -6.95
C SER A 229 5.00 9.47 -7.55
N VAL A 230 5.95 8.91 -6.80
CA VAL A 230 7.35 8.77 -7.27
C VAL A 230 7.56 7.40 -7.88
N ASP A 231 7.53 6.34 -7.06
CA ASP A 231 7.83 4.96 -7.50
C ASP A 231 6.61 4.04 -7.51
N VAL A 232 5.58 4.37 -6.73
CA VAL A 232 4.47 3.47 -6.39
C VAL A 232 3.13 4.16 -6.62
N LEU A 233 2.19 3.47 -7.26
CA LEU A 233 0.84 3.95 -7.51
C LEU A 233 -0.21 3.14 -6.73
N PRO A 234 -1.08 3.77 -5.91
CA PRO A 234 -2.10 3.07 -5.12
C PRO A 234 -3.36 2.74 -5.93
N LEU A 235 -3.20 2.22 -7.15
CA LEU A 235 -4.27 2.00 -8.11
C LEU A 235 -5.11 0.77 -7.78
N LYS A 236 -6.39 0.82 -8.10
CA LYS A 236 -7.33 -0.28 -7.97
C LYS A 236 -8.18 -0.42 -9.23
N GLY A 237 -8.04 -1.55 -9.91
CA GLY A 237 -8.88 -1.96 -11.04
C GLY A 237 -8.59 -1.30 -12.38
N PHE A 238 -7.50 -0.55 -12.55
CA PHE A 238 -7.18 0.04 -13.85
C PHE A 238 -5.69 0.31 -14.07
N VAL A 239 -5.29 0.45 -15.34
CA VAL A 239 -3.96 0.94 -15.74
C VAL A 239 -4.04 2.34 -16.35
N PRO A 240 -3.37 3.36 -15.78
CA PRO A 240 -3.33 4.70 -16.35
C PRO A 240 -2.37 4.77 -17.56
N LEU A 241 -2.74 5.61 -18.54
CA LEU A 241 -1.95 5.87 -19.74
C LEU A 241 -2.05 7.34 -20.13
N ARG A 242 -0.94 7.94 -20.55
CA ARG A 242 -0.95 9.24 -21.22
C ARG A 242 -0.69 9.09 -22.71
N VAL A 243 -1.58 9.68 -23.51
CA VAL A 243 -1.49 9.62 -24.97
C VAL A 243 -1.19 11.02 -25.50
N PRO A 244 -0.04 11.23 -26.18
CA PRO A 244 0.33 12.52 -26.75
C PRO A 244 -0.70 13.03 -27.77
N ARG A 245 -0.98 14.33 -27.73
CA ARG A 245 -1.85 15.00 -28.71
C ARG A 245 -1.06 15.63 -29.87
N PRO A 246 -1.63 15.64 -31.09
CA PRO A 246 -1.16 16.50 -32.16
C PRO A 246 -1.21 17.97 -31.70
N GLY A 247 -0.08 18.67 -31.73
CA GLY A 247 0.00 20.07 -31.27
C GLY A 247 0.44 20.26 -29.82
N GLY A 248 0.71 19.18 -29.09
CA GLY A 248 1.31 19.22 -27.75
C GLY A 248 0.34 18.89 -26.60
N GLY A 249 0.94 18.50 -25.48
CA GLY A 249 0.22 17.95 -24.32
C GLY A 249 -0.20 16.50 -24.52
N GLU A 250 -0.95 16.00 -23.55
CA GLU A 250 -1.35 14.60 -23.46
C GLU A 250 -2.81 14.51 -22.99
N ASP A 251 -3.52 13.51 -23.51
CA ASP A 251 -4.81 13.10 -22.97
C ASP A 251 -4.61 11.97 -21.96
N PHE A 252 -5.42 11.99 -20.90
CA PHE A 252 -5.37 10.98 -19.85
C PHE A 252 -6.38 9.88 -20.13
N PHE A 253 -5.86 8.68 -20.35
CA PHE A 253 -6.62 7.46 -20.54
C PHE A 253 -6.44 6.51 -19.36
N ARG A 254 -7.39 5.59 -19.20
CA ARG A 254 -7.23 4.42 -18.34
C ARG A 254 -7.78 3.16 -19.00
N LEU A 255 -7.17 2.03 -18.69
CA LEU A 255 -7.67 0.69 -19.01
C LEU A 255 -8.39 0.18 -17.78
N LEU A 256 -9.72 0.34 -17.72
CA LEU A 256 -10.52 -0.05 -16.57
C LEU A 256 -10.91 -1.52 -16.69
N GLN A 257 -10.60 -2.34 -15.70
CA GLN A 257 -11.01 -3.74 -15.65
C GLN A 257 -12.53 -3.84 -15.64
N ARG A 258 -13.10 -4.61 -16.58
CA ARG A 258 -14.52 -4.96 -16.65
C ARG A 258 -14.70 -6.42 -17.08
N GLY A 259 -14.84 -7.31 -16.09
CA GLY A 259 -15.03 -8.74 -16.35
C GLY A 259 -13.86 -9.35 -17.12
N ALA A 260 -14.11 -9.81 -18.35
CA ALA A 260 -13.12 -10.49 -19.19
C ALA A 260 -12.22 -9.55 -20.03
N VAL A 261 -12.47 -8.24 -20.01
CA VAL A 261 -11.72 -7.25 -20.77
C VAL A 261 -11.36 -6.04 -19.90
N MET A 262 -10.46 -5.20 -20.40
CA MET A 262 -10.25 -3.84 -19.90
C MET A 262 -10.87 -2.86 -20.89
N GLU A 263 -11.81 -2.04 -20.45
CA GLU A 263 -12.41 -0.98 -21.26
C GLU A 263 -11.52 0.26 -21.27
N VAL A 264 -11.31 0.85 -22.44
CA VAL A 264 -10.54 2.09 -22.58
C VAL A 264 -11.45 3.26 -22.29
N GLU A 265 -11.08 4.06 -21.30
CA GLU A 265 -11.77 5.29 -20.95
C GLU A 265 -10.83 6.50 -21.07
N ILE A 266 -11.36 7.63 -21.53
CA ILE A 266 -10.67 8.92 -21.59
C ILE A 266 -11.26 9.88 -20.55
N ALA A 267 -10.41 10.67 -19.92
CA ALA A 267 -10.83 11.76 -19.05
C ALA A 267 -11.60 12.83 -19.86
N ASP A 268 -12.78 13.20 -19.39
CA ASP A 268 -13.64 14.23 -19.97
C ASP A 268 -14.24 15.09 -18.86
N GLY A 269 -13.63 16.25 -18.62
CA GLY A 269 -13.94 17.09 -17.46
C GLY A 269 -13.63 16.36 -16.15
N PRO A 270 -14.61 16.23 -15.22
CA PRO A 270 -14.43 15.52 -13.96
C PRO A 270 -14.52 13.99 -14.11
N ASP A 271 -15.10 13.49 -15.21
CA ASP A 271 -15.47 12.08 -15.36
C ASP A 271 -14.58 11.34 -16.37
N PHE A 272 -14.86 10.06 -16.53
CA PHE A 272 -14.30 9.20 -17.57
C PHE A 272 -15.41 8.70 -18.48
N ARG A 273 -15.12 8.62 -19.78
CA ARG A 273 -16.05 8.06 -20.78
C ARG A 273 -15.38 6.99 -21.62
N SER A 274 -16.13 5.95 -21.98
CA SER A 274 -15.65 4.86 -22.83
C SER A 274 -16.09 4.93 -24.29
N ILE A 275 -17.07 5.78 -24.60
CA ILE A 275 -17.44 6.09 -25.99
C ILE A 275 -16.44 7.14 -26.49
N LEU A 276 -15.50 6.69 -27.31
CA LEU A 276 -14.46 7.51 -27.91
C LEU A 276 -14.92 8.07 -29.24
N THR A 277 -14.46 9.28 -29.57
CA THR A 277 -14.51 9.75 -30.95
C THR A 277 -13.55 8.92 -31.81
N ARG A 278 -13.78 8.93 -33.12
CA ARG A 278 -12.87 8.27 -34.07
C ARG A 278 -11.42 8.71 -33.88
N GLU A 279 -11.18 10.02 -33.73
CA GLU A 279 -9.83 10.55 -33.55
C GLU A 279 -9.17 10.05 -32.26
N GLU A 280 -9.91 10.02 -31.15
CA GLU A 280 -9.39 9.51 -29.87
C GLU A 280 -9.04 8.02 -29.94
N ALA A 281 -9.90 7.22 -30.58
CA ALA A 281 -9.65 5.79 -30.75
C ALA A 281 -8.42 5.53 -31.64
N GLU A 282 -8.31 6.25 -32.76
CA GLU A 282 -7.14 6.20 -33.64
C GLU A 282 -5.86 6.66 -32.93
N ARG A 283 -5.93 7.71 -32.09
CA ARG A 283 -4.81 8.23 -31.30
C ARG A 283 -4.32 7.21 -30.27
N PHE A 284 -5.26 6.61 -29.53
CA PHE A 284 -4.95 5.57 -28.54
C PHE A 284 -4.32 4.34 -29.22
N ALA A 285 -4.95 3.83 -30.28
CA ALA A 285 -4.43 2.69 -31.04
C ALA A 285 -3.04 3.00 -31.66
N GLY A 286 -2.87 4.21 -32.19
CA GLY A 286 -1.60 4.69 -32.74
C GLY A 286 -0.51 4.78 -31.69
N HIS A 287 -0.84 5.16 -30.45
CA HIS A 287 0.11 5.16 -29.34
C HIS A 287 0.58 3.75 -28.98
N LEU A 288 -0.32 2.78 -28.87
CA LEU A 288 0.05 1.38 -28.64
C LEU A 288 0.86 0.81 -29.81
N LEU A 289 0.49 1.15 -31.05
CA LEU A 289 1.24 0.74 -32.24
C LEU A 289 2.65 1.31 -32.22
N ARG A 290 2.84 2.56 -31.79
CA ARG A 290 4.18 3.14 -31.62
C ARG A 290 5.01 2.34 -30.61
N LEU A 291 4.43 1.98 -29.45
CA LEU A 291 5.12 1.14 -28.46
C LEU A 291 5.50 -0.24 -29.03
N LYS A 292 4.63 -0.83 -29.88
CA LYS A 292 4.95 -2.07 -30.61
C LYS A 292 6.13 -1.88 -31.57
N LEU A 293 6.12 -0.80 -32.36
CA LEU A 293 7.20 -0.49 -33.30
C LEU A 293 8.54 -0.19 -32.59
N GLU A 294 8.48 0.35 -31.37
CA GLU A 294 9.64 0.53 -30.48
C GLU A 294 10.10 -0.78 -29.81
N GLY A 295 9.39 -1.90 -30.02
CA GLY A 295 9.71 -3.19 -29.40
C GLY A 295 9.51 -3.20 -27.88
N ARG A 296 8.59 -2.37 -27.37
CA ARG A 296 8.31 -2.25 -25.92
C ARG A 296 7.08 -3.03 -25.47
N LEU A 297 6.23 -3.43 -26.41
CA LEU A 297 4.92 -4.04 -26.19
C LEU A 297 4.60 -4.97 -27.37
N GLY A 298 4.06 -6.16 -27.10
CA GLY A 298 3.35 -6.96 -28.10
C GLY A 298 1.94 -6.42 -28.31
N LEU A 299 1.49 -6.24 -29.55
CA LEU A 299 0.14 -5.75 -29.81
C LEU A 299 -0.50 -6.46 -31.00
N ASP A 300 -1.64 -7.07 -30.78
CA ASP A 300 -2.56 -7.54 -31.81
C ASP A 300 -3.77 -6.61 -31.88
N ILE A 301 -4.23 -6.31 -33.10
CA ILE A 301 -5.41 -5.45 -33.30
C ILE A 301 -6.45 -6.29 -34.04
N GLU A 302 -7.57 -6.52 -33.36
CA GLU A 302 -8.72 -7.23 -33.89
C GLU A 302 -9.81 -6.21 -34.24
N THR A 303 -10.24 -6.21 -35.50
CA THR A 303 -11.39 -5.43 -35.94
C THR A 303 -12.62 -6.32 -35.91
N GLY A 304 -13.55 -6.00 -34.99
CA GLY A 304 -14.87 -6.62 -34.91
C GLY A 304 -15.85 -6.09 -35.94
#